data_AF-A0A9C9KSD2-F1
#
_entry.id   AF-A0A9C9KSD2-F1
#
_cell.length_a   1.000
_cell.length_b   1.000
_cell.length_c   1.000
_cell.angle_alpha   90.00
_cell.angle_beta   90.00
_cell.angle_gamma   90.00
#
_symmetry.space_group_name_H-M   'P 1'
#
loop_
_entity.id
_entity.type
_entity.pdbx_description
1 polymer ?
#
loop_
_entity_poly.entity_id
_entity_poly.type
_entity_poly.pdbx_seq_one_letter_code
_entity_poly.pdbx_strand_id
1 'polypeptide(L)'
;MSGLGVPDTLLDLLMERLDHLGPAKKVAQVASVIGQEFLQALLAAVAQMDESVFTAALHKVLDSDLILRLDTHHLKFKHALVENTAYDSILLKARAALHARVVECLQGDFASLVQGAPEIMAHHLARANRTLEASRYLLQAGMQTLQRGAPREAAEHLKTGLALLKDEADSPAKDEVELLLLSVLGPTTYGTDGAR
;
A
#
# COMPACT_ATOMS: atom_id res chain seq x y z
N MET A 1 14.77 22.05 -13.60
CA MET A 1 13.92 20.98 -13.06
C MET A 1 14.83 19.99 -12.37
N SER A 2 15.08 20.19 -11.09
CA SER A 2 16.07 19.40 -10.33
C SER A 2 15.35 18.20 -9.72
N GLY A 3 15.57 17.02 -10.30
CA GLY A 3 15.23 15.76 -9.64
C GLY A 3 16.07 15.66 -8.39
N LEU A 4 15.43 15.50 -7.24
CA LEU A 4 16.08 15.12 -5.99
C LEU A 4 16.56 13.66 -6.14
N GLY A 5 17.62 13.47 -6.92
CA GLY A 5 18.32 12.21 -7.06
C GLY A 5 19.03 11.94 -5.75
N VAL A 6 18.50 11.00 -4.98
CA VAL A 6 19.26 10.36 -3.91
C VAL A 6 20.54 9.80 -4.56
N PRO A 7 21.74 10.11 -4.06
CA PRO A 7 22.97 9.57 -4.62
C PRO A 7 22.93 8.03 -4.58
N ASP A 8 23.33 7.36 -5.64
CA ASP A 8 23.38 5.89 -5.74
C ASP A 8 24.14 5.27 -4.54
N THR A 9 25.15 5.98 -4.03
CA THR A 9 25.92 5.60 -2.85
C THR A 9 25.09 5.49 -1.57
N LEU A 10 24.02 6.26 -1.41
CA LEU A 10 23.13 6.15 -0.26
C LEU A 10 22.21 4.94 -0.37
N LEU A 11 21.71 4.65 -1.57
CA LEU A 11 20.91 3.45 -1.83
C LEU A 11 21.76 2.18 -1.65
N ASP A 12 23.00 2.19 -2.11
CA ASP A 12 23.95 1.08 -1.95
C ASP A 12 24.23 0.81 -0.47
N LEU A 13 24.49 1.86 0.33
CA LEU A 13 24.69 1.73 1.78
C LEU A 13 23.44 1.18 2.51
N LEU A 14 22.24 1.58 2.08
CA LEU A 14 21.00 1.06 2.66
C LEU A 14 20.76 -0.39 2.27
N MET A 15 21.05 -0.75 1.01
CA MET A 15 20.96 -2.14 0.55
C MET A 15 21.95 -3.03 1.31
N GLU A 16 23.19 -2.56 1.51
CA GLU A 16 24.19 -3.24 2.31
C GLU A 16 23.69 -3.48 3.73
N ARG A 17 23.13 -2.46 4.39
CA ARG A 17 22.53 -2.63 5.74
C ARG A 17 21.39 -3.64 5.76
N LEU A 18 20.55 -3.65 4.72
CA LEU A 18 19.49 -4.65 4.59
C LEU A 18 20.07 -6.06 4.38
N ASP A 19 21.13 -6.20 3.61
CA ASP A 19 21.79 -7.49 3.36
C ASP A 19 22.47 -8.03 4.63
N HIS A 20 22.99 -7.16 5.50
CA HIS A 20 23.55 -7.53 6.80
C HIS A 20 22.51 -8.15 7.76
N LEU A 21 21.20 -7.98 7.51
CA LEU A 21 20.15 -8.68 8.26
C LEU A 21 20.11 -10.19 7.97
N GLY A 22 20.73 -10.64 6.88
CA GLY A 22 20.67 -12.02 6.42
C GLY A 22 19.21 -12.49 6.27
N PRO A 23 18.81 -13.63 6.85
CA PRO A 23 17.43 -14.12 6.77
C PRO A 23 16.37 -13.14 7.31
N ALA A 24 16.73 -12.25 8.24
CA ALA A 24 15.80 -11.28 8.80
C ALA A 24 15.42 -10.16 7.81
N LYS A 25 16.17 -10.00 6.70
CA LYS A 25 15.80 -9.11 5.58
C LYS A 25 14.39 -9.38 5.08
N LYS A 26 13.92 -10.64 5.14
CA LYS A 26 12.57 -11.01 4.72
C LYS A 26 11.49 -10.31 5.54
N VAL A 27 11.68 -10.10 6.84
CA VAL A 27 10.73 -9.37 7.69
C VAL A 27 10.66 -7.89 7.30
N ALA A 28 11.82 -7.25 7.05
CA ALA A 28 11.86 -5.87 6.56
C ALA A 28 11.20 -5.73 5.17
N GLN A 29 11.39 -6.69 4.27
CA GLN A 29 10.71 -6.73 2.98
C GLN A 29 9.19 -6.84 3.14
N VAL A 30 8.70 -7.74 3.99
CA VAL A 30 7.24 -7.87 4.22
C VAL A 30 6.67 -6.58 4.82
N ALA A 31 7.36 -5.99 5.81
CA ALA A 31 6.98 -4.71 6.39
C ALA A 31 6.85 -3.61 5.32
N SER A 32 7.80 -3.54 4.38
CA SER A 32 7.77 -2.54 3.31
C SER A 32 6.61 -2.68 2.33
N VAL A 33 5.97 -3.86 2.28
CA VAL A 33 4.74 -4.06 1.49
C VAL A 33 3.50 -3.58 2.22
N ILE A 34 3.52 -3.58 3.57
CA ILE A 34 2.40 -3.13 4.40
C ILE A 34 2.37 -1.60 4.44
N GLY A 35 3.52 -0.96 4.63
CA GLY A 35 3.67 0.49 4.56
C GLY A 35 4.65 1.05 5.59
N GLN A 36 4.63 2.37 5.76
CA GLN A 36 5.57 3.09 6.63
C GLN A 36 5.35 2.83 8.11
N GLU A 37 4.09 2.75 8.55
CA GLU A 37 3.67 2.45 9.92
C GLU A 37 2.66 1.31 9.90
N PHE A 38 2.81 0.34 10.81
CA PHE A 38 2.02 -0.89 10.75
C PHE A 38 1.96 -1.62 12.10
N LEU A 39 0.95 -2.48 12.25
CA LEU A 39 0.85 -3.37 13.39
C LEU A 39 1.83 -4.54 13.28
N GLN A 40 2.50 -4.86 14.38
CA GLN A 40 3.33 -6.07 14.49
C GLN A 40 2.50 -7.34 14.21
N ALA A 41 1.24 -7.37 14.66
CA ALA A 41 0.34 -8.50 14.43
C ALA A 41 0.04 -8.70 12.94
N LEU A 42 -0.20 -7.62 12.19
CA LEU A 42 -0.40 -7.68 10.73
C LEU A 42 0.89 -8.14 10.03
N LEU A 43 2.05 -7.61 10.44
CA LEU A 43 3.34 -8.06 9.92
C LEU A 43 3.57 -9.56 10.14
N ALA A 44 3.26 -10.08 11.33
CA ALA A 44 3.38 -11.51 11.63
C ALA A 44 2.46 -12.37 10.74
N ALA A 45 1.19 -11.96 10.61
CA ALA A 45 0.20 -12.64 9.77
C ALA A 45 0.63 -12.66 8.29
N VAL A 46 1.10 -11.53 7.78
CA VAL A 46 1.55 -11.40 6.39
C VAL A 46 2.90 -12.07 6.17
N ALA A 47 3.75 -12.26 7.18
CA ALA A 47 5.03 -12.97 7.03
C ALA A 47 4.86 -14.49 6.85
N GLN A 48 3.84 -15.10 7.48
CA GLN A 48 3.61 -16.56 7.54
C GLN A 48 4.90 -17.34 7.84
N MET A 49 5.62 -16.88 8.87
CA MET A 49 6.79 -17.55 9.41
C MET A 49 6.40 -18.25 10.71
N ASP A 50 7.14 -19.29 11.08
CA ASP A 50 7.05 -19.85 12.44
C ASP A 50 7.29 -18.75 13.48
N GLU A 51 6.52 -18.76 14.57
CA GLU A 51 6.51 -17.68 15.56
C GLU A 51 7.90 -17.40 16.15
N SER A 52 8.67 -18.44 16.45
CA SER A 52 10.03 -18.32 16.98
C SER A 52 11.00 -17.71 15.96
N VAL A 53 10.87 -18.08 14.69
CA VAL A 53 11.67 -17.55 13.58
C VAL A 53 11.31 -16.09 13.33
N PHE A 54 10.02 -15.76 13.29
CA PHE A 54 9.53 -14.40 13.15
C PHE A 54 10.05 -13.51 14.27
N THR A 55 9.93 -13.96 15.52
CA THR A 55 10.34 -13.18 16.70
C THR A 55 11.85 -12.90 16.66
N ALA A 56 12.67 -13.92 16.37
CA ALA A 56 14.11 -13.75 16.26
C ALA A 56 14.50 -12.81 15.10
N ALA A 57 13.82 -12.90 13.95
CA ALA A 57 14.06 -12.02 12.82
C ALA A 57 13.62 -10.57 13.13
N LEU A 58 12.46 -10.38 13.76
CA LEU A 58 11.97 -9.07 14.16
C LEU A 58 12.92 -8.40 15.15
N HIS A 59 13.46 -9.12 16.14
CA HIS A 59 14.47 -8.57 17.05
C HIS A 59 15.70 -8.06 16.28
N LYS A 60 16.24 -8.84 15.35
CA LYS A 60 17.38 -8.40 14.52
C LYS A 60 17.08 -7.14 13.71
N VAL A 61 15.86 -7.03 13.16
CA VAL A 61 15.45 -5.85 12.39
C VAL A 61 15.35 -4.63 13.30
N LEU A 62 14.82 -4.77 14.52
CA LEU A 62 14.75 -3.68 15.49
C LEU A 62 16.14 -3.26 15.98
N ASP A 63 17.02 -4.22 16.27
CA ASP A 63 18.41 -3.96 16.70
C ASP A 63 19.23 -3.25 15.62
N SER A 64 18.84 -3.38 14.35
CA SER A 64 19.47 -2.70 13.22
C SER A 64 19.08 -1.22 13.06
N ASP A 65 18.13 -0.72 13.86
CA ASP A 65 17.54 0.62 13.79
C ASP A 65 16.82 0.95 12.45
N LEU A 66 16.53 -0.04 11.62
CA LEU A 66 15.82 0.16 10.34
C LEU A 66 14.30 0.32 10.56
N ILE A 67 13.76 -0.42 11.52
CA ILE A 67 12.38 -0.32 12.01
C ILE A 67 12.44 -0.02 13.51
N LEU A 68 11.54 0.83 13.98
CA LEU A 68 11.44 1.26 15.37
C LEU A 68 10.08 0.86 15.94
N ARG A 69 10.04 0.64 17.26
CA ARG A 69 8.78 0.50 18.01
C ARG A 69 8.21 1.89 18.29
N LEU A 70 6.94 2.10 17.96
CA LEU A 70 6.19 3.28 18.37
C LEU A 70 5.53 3.05 19.72
N ASP A 71 4.89 1.88 19.87
CA ASP A 71 4.28 1.42 21.10
C ASP A 71 4.35 -0.12 21.18
N THR A 72 3.49 -0.74 22.00
CA THR A 72 3.44 -2.20 22.18
C THR A 72 2.98 -2.98 20.95
N HIS A 73 2.28 -2.33 20.02
CA HIS A 73 1.67 -2.95 18.85
C HIS A 73 2.15 -2.36 17.53
N HIS A 74 2.49 -1.08 17.50
CA HIS A 74 2.86 -0.35 16.29
C HIS A 74 4.36 -0.28 16.10
N LEU A 75 4.75 -0.52 14.86
CA LEU A 75 6.11 -0.41 14.35
C LEU A 75 6.13 0.60 13.21
N LYS A 76 7.28 1.21 12.96
CA LYS A 76 7.49 2.06 11.79
C LYS A 76 8.87 1.93 11.21
N PHE A 77 8.99 2.16 9.90
CA PHE A 77 10.30 2.42 9.31
C PHE A 77 10.89 3.71 9.86
N LYS A 78 12.19 3.69 10.17
CA LYS A 78 12.90 4.90 10.63
C LYS A 78 12.89 5.99 9.56
N HIS A 79 12.97 5.61 8.28
CA HIS A 79 12.93 6.51 7.13
C HIS A 79 12.20 5.89 5.94
N ALA A 80 11.47 6.70 5.18
CA ALA A 80 10.81 6.27 3.94
C ALA A 80 11.80 5.68 2.91
N LEU A 81 13.05 6.15 2.89
CA LEU A 81 14.06 5.60 1.98
C LEU A 81 14.44 4.16 2.33
N VAL A 82 14.40 3.78 3.61
CA VAL A 82 14.65 2.38 4.04
C VAL A 82 13.50 1.49 3.59
N GLU A 83 12.26 1.92 3.78
CA GLU A 83 11.06 1.25 3.28
C GLU A 83 11.16 1.02 1.77
N ASN A 84 11.43 2.08 1.00
CA ASN A 84 11.59 2.00 -0.45
C ASN A 84 12.70 1.02 -0.85
N THR A 85 13.87 1.09 -0.20
CA THR A 85 14.99 0.18 -0.51
C THR A 85 14.63 -1.27 -0.19
N ALA A 86 13.94 -1.53 0.93
CA ALA A 86 13.47 -2.85 1.29
C ALA A 86 12.43 -3.36 0.27
N TYR A 87 11.46 -2.53 -0.11
CA TYR A 87 10.44 -2.85 -1.11
C TYR A 87 11.06 -3.14 -2.47
N ASP A 88 12.04 -2.32 -2.87
CA ASP A 88 12.69 -2.45 -4.16
C ASP A 88 13.62 -3.65 -4.27
N SER A 89 14.10 -4.16 -3.13
CA SER A 89 14.84 -5.42 -3.06
C SER A 89 13.98 -6.67 -3.31
N ILE A 90 12.65 -6.54 -3.40
CA ILE A 90 11.72 -7.66 -3.62
C ILE A 90 11.54 -7.89 -5.12
N LEU A 91 11.62 -9.15 -5.56
CA LEU A 91 11.28 -9.54 -6.93
C LEU A 91 9.83 -9.17 -7.28
N LEU A 92 9.59 -8.66 -8.49
CA LEU A 92 8.28 -8.14 -8.91
C LEU A 92 7.11 -9.12 -8.66
N LYS A 93 7.28 -10.40 -9.03
CA LYS A 93 6.26 -11.45 -8.79
C LYS A 93 5.98 -11.68 -7.30
N ALA A 94 7.02 -11.59 -6.47
CA ALA A 94 6.87 -11.75 -5.02
C ALA A 94 6.17 -10.53 -4.39
N ARG A 95 6.31 -9.32 -4.95
CA ARG A 95 5.56 -8.13 -4.49
C ARG A 95 4.06 -8.35 -4.66
N ALA A 96 3.61 -8.75 -5.84
CA ALA A 96 2.19 -9.00 -6.09
C ALA A 96 1.60 -10.05 -5.14
N ALA A 97 2.32 -11.14 -4.89
CA ALA A 97 1.90 -12.17 -3.95
C ALA A 97 1.85 -11.66 -2.49
N LEU A 98 2.80 -10.81 -2.07
CA LEU A 98 2.77 -10.20 -0.74
C LEU A 98 1.61 -9.21 -0.60
N HIS A 99 1.34 -8.38 -1.62
CA HIS A 99 0.18 -7.49 -1.61
C HIS A 99 -1.15 -8.28 -1.55
N ALA A 100 -1.26 -9.40 -2.27
CA ALA A 100 -2.44 -10.28 -2.18
C ALA A 100 -2.63 -10.84 -0.76
N ARG A 101 -1.55 -11.25 -0.09
CA ARG A 101 -1.60 -11.70 1.32
C ARG A 101 -2.02 -10.58 2.27
N VAL A 102 -1.55 -9.34 2.04
CA VAL A 102 -2.04 -8.19 2.82
C VAL A 102 -3.55 -8.02 2.65
N VAL A 103 -4.06 -8.11 1.41
CA VAL A 103 -5.51 -8.06 1.13
C VAL A 103 -6.25 -9.13 1.93
N GLU A 104 -5.79 -10.39 1.90
CA GLU A 104 -6.42 -11.49 2.65
C GLU A 104 -6.47 -11.20 4.16
N CYS A 105 -5.38 -10.73 4.75
CA CYS A 105 -5.35 -10.35 6.16
C CYS A 105 -6.30 -9.18 6.47
N LEU A 106 -6.32 -8.15 5.63
CA LEU A 106 -7.19 -6.98 5.77
C LEU A 106 -8.67 -7.31 5.51
N GLN A 107 -9.00 -8.42 4.85
CA GLN A 107 -10.38 -8.89 4.69
C GLN A 107 -10.83 -9.76 5.88
N GLY A 108 -9.90 -10.41 6.56
CA GLY A 108 -10.16 -11.23 7.74
C GLY A 108 -9.97 -10.46 9.06
N ASP A 109 -9.00 -10.92 9.85
CA ASP A 109 -8.77 -10.49 11.23
C ASP A 109 -8.48 -8.98 11.39
N PHE A 110 -8.11 -8.30 10.30
CA PHE A 110 -7.74 -6.88 10.31
C PHE A 110 -8.73 -5.98 9.55
N ALA A 111 -9.96 -6.46 9.30
CA ALA A 111 -10.99 -5.71 8.58
C ALA A 111 -11.27 -4.31 9.15
N SER A 112 -11.17 -4.14 10.48
CA SER A 112 -11.38 -2.83 11.13
C SER A 112 -10.37 -1.76 10.71
N LEU A 113 -9.15 -2.13 10.28
CA LEU A 113 -8.12 -1.18 9.85
C LEU A 113 -8.50 -0.43 8.57
N VAL A 114 -9.36 -1.02 7.75
CA VAL A 114 -9.74 -0.47 6.43
C VAL A 114 -11.16 0.05 6.37
N GLN A 115 -11.97 -0.09 7.44
CA GLN A 115 -13.37 0.31 7.45
C GLN A 115 -13.60 1.82 7.15
N GLY A 116 -12.60 2.67 7.44
CA GLY A 116 -12.66 4.12 7.19
C GLY A 116 -11.76 4.64 6.06
N ALA A 117 -10.99 3.74 5.43
CA ALA A 117 -9.97 4.07 4.43
C ALA A 117 -9.95 3.03 3.29
N PRO A 118 -10.99 2.99 2.43
CA PRO A 118 -11.09 2.05 1.30
C PRO A 118 -9.88 2.10 0.35
N GLU A 119 -9.22 3.25 0.27
CA GLU A 119 -8.02 3.49 -0.53
C GLU A 119 -6.83 2.59 -0.13
N ILE A 120 -6.74 2.16 1.14
CA ILE A 120 -5.71 1.21 1.59
C ILE A 120 -5.94 -0.13 0.89
N MET A 121 -7.19 -0.61 0.89
CA MET A 121 -7.54 -1.87 0.22
C MET A 121 -7.31 -1.76 -1.29
N ALA A 122 -7.70 -0.64 -1.90
CA ALA A 122 -7.44 -0.39 -3.32
C ALA A 122 -5.94 -0.44 -3.66
N HIS A 123 -5.08 0.14 -2.83
CA HIS A 123 -3.64 0.12 -3.03
C HIS A 123 -3.09 -1.31 -3.11
N HIS A 124 -3.41 -2.16 -2.13
CA HIS A 124 -2.91 -3.53 -2.13
C HIS A 124 -3.55 -4.38 -3.24
N LEU A 125 -4.83 -4.21 -3.54
CA LEU A 125 -5.48 -4.90 -4.68
C LEU A 125 -4.83 -4.53 -6.02
N ALA A 126 -4.58 -3.25 -6.27
CA ALA A 126 -3.95 -2.80 -7.51
C ALA A 126 -2.54 -3.39 -7.66
N ARG A 127 -1.74 -3.35 -6.59
CA ARG A 127 -0.39 -3.94 -6.56
C ARG A 127 -0.38 -5.47 -6.61
N ALA A 128 -1.50 -6.12 -6.31
CA ALA A 128 -1.73 -7.55 -6.45
C ALA A 128 -2.28 -7.94 -7.84
N ASN A 129 -2.38 -7.01 -8.79
CA ASN A 129 -3.00 -7.19 -10.11
C ASN A 129 -4.50 -7.58 -10.04
N ARG A 130 -5.22 -7.12 -9.00
CA ARG A 130 -6.67 -7.25 -8.84
C ARG A 130 -7.34 -5.91 -9.14
N THR A 131 -7.10 -5.41 -10.35
CA THR A 131 -7.42 -4.09 -10.89
C THR A 131 -8.92 -3.75 -10.85
N LEU A 132 -9.79 -4.68 -11.25
CA LEU A 132 -11.24 -4.47 -11.19
C LEU A 132 -11.74 -4.28 -9.74
N GLU A 133 -11.24 -5.08 -8.80
CA GLU A 133 -11.60 -4.97 -7.39
C GLU A 133 -11.04 -3.69 -6.77
N ALA A 134 -9.79 -3.34 -7.09
CA ALA A 134 -9.19 -2.08 -6.65
C ALA A 134 -10.02 -0.86 -7.10
N SER A 135 -10.55 -0.90 -8.32
CA SER A 135 -11.37 0.17 -8.89
C SER A 135 -12.69 0.35 -8.13
N ARG A 136 -13.30 -0.74 -7.64
CA ARG A 136 -14.48 -0.68 -6.77
C ARG A 136 -14.18 -0.02 -5.43
N TYR A 137 -13.03 -0.33 -4.83
CA TYR A 137 -12.60 0.33 -3.59
C TYR A 137 -12.26 1.81 -3.80
N LEU A 138 -11.71 2.19 -4.96
CA LEU A 138 -11.48 3.59 -5.32
C LEU A 138 -12.78 4.37 -5.57
N LEU A 139 -13.80 3.73 -6.13
CA LEU A 139 -15.15 4.29 -6.19
C LEU A 139 -15.68 4.59 -4.79
N GLN A 140 -15.56 3.63 -3.87
CA GLN A 140 -15.98 3.81 -2.48
C GLN A 140 -15.19 4.93 -1.78
N ALA A 141 -13.86 4.97 -1.95
CA ALA A 141 -13.01 6.03 -1.41
C ALA A 141 -13.45 7.41 -1.95
N GLY A 142 -13.65 7.54 -3.26
CA GLY A 142 -14.14 8.77 -3.88
C GLY A 142 -15.48 9.23 -3.32
N MET A 143 -16.45 8.32 -3.15
CA MET A 143 -17.74 8.63 -2.56
C MET A 143 -17.62 9.08 -1.09
N GLN A 144 -16.80 8.41 -0.28
CA GLN A 144 -16.59 8.78 1.13
C GLN A 144 -15.89 10.15 1.24
N THR A 145 -14.88 10.40 0.42
CA THR A 145 -14.16 11.67 0.37
C THR A 145 -15.07 12.83 -0.08
N LEU A 146 -16.03 12.57 -0.98
CA LEU A 146 -17.08 13.55 -1.31
C LEU A 146 -17.99 13.88 -0.14
N GLN A 147 -18.45 12.86 0.60
CA GLN A 147 -19.28 13.07 1.78
C GLN A 147 -18.55 13.90 2.85
N ARG A 148 -17.22 13.86 2.86
CA ARG A 148 -16.35 14.68 3.73
C ARG A 148 -16.07 16.08 3.18
N GLY A 149 -16.60 16.44 2.01
CA GLY A 149 -16.46 17.78 1.43
C GLY A 149 -15.13 18.03 0.69
N ALA A 150 -14.45 16.98 0.22
CA ALA A 150 -13.16 17.09 -0.47
C ALA A 150 -13.26 16.64 -1.96
N PRO A 151 -13.97 17.40 -2.83
CA PRO A 151 -14.26 16.96 -4.20
C PRO A 151 -13.00 16.78 -5.07
N ARG A 152 -11.96 17.57 -4.84
CA ARG A 152 -10.69 17.43 -5.58
C ARG A 152 -9.99 16.11 -5.27
N GLU A 153 -9.93 15.73 -4.00
CA GLU A 153 -9.31 14.48 -3.57
C GLU A 153 -10.15 13.27 -4.02
N ALA A 154 -11.47 13.38 -3.93
CA ALA A 154 -12.37 12.37 -4.49
C ALA A 154 -12.15 12.14 -5.99
N ALA A 155 -11.99 13.23 -6.77
CA ALA A 155 -11.70 13.12 -8.19
C ALA A 155 -10.39 12.36 -8.47
N GLU A 156 -9.36 12.50 -7.62
CA GLU A 156 -8.11 11.75 -7.77
C GLU A 156 -8.30 10.25 -7.52
N HIS A 157 -9.09 9.84 -6.53
CA HIS A 157 -9.44 8.43 -6.34
C HIS A 157 -10.17 7.87 -7.56
N LEU A 158 -11.19 8.59 -8.05
CA LEU A 158 -12.02 8.14 -9.18
C LEU A 158 -11.20 8.02 -10.48
N LYS A 159 -10.34 9.01 -10.78
CA LYS A 159 -9.41 8.96 -11.92
C LYS A 159 -8.43 7.79 -11.81
N THR A 160 -7.92 7.53 -10.60
CA THR A 160 -7.04 6.38 -10.36
C THR A 160 -7.79 5.07 -10.65
N GLY A 161 -9.05 4.95 -10.22
CA GLY A 161 -9.89 3.79 -10.52
C GLY A 161 -10.08 3.58 -12.03
N LEU A 162 -10.42 4.65 -12.76
CA LEU A 162 -10.54 4.60 -14.23
C LEU A 162 -9.23 4.20 -14.91
N ALA A 163 -8.08 4.67 -14.41
CA ALA A 163 -6.78 4.33 -14.96
C ALA A 163 -6.47 2.83 -14.82
N LEU A 164 -6.88 2.19 -13.72
CA LEU A 164 -6.68 0.76 -13.49
C LEU A 164 -7.50 -0.12 -14.44
N LEU A 165 -8.62 0.38 -14.98
CA LEU A 165 -9.49 -0.37 -15.89
C LEU A 165 -9.02 -0.34 -17.35
N LYS A 166 -8.06 0.52 -17.71
CA LYS A 166 -7.61 0.69 -19.11
C LYS A 166 -7.09 -0.60 -19.75
N ASP A 167 -6.33 -1.37 -18.98
CA ASP A 167 -5.71 -2.62 -19.44
C ASP A 167 -6.47 -3.87 -18.95
N GLU A 168 -7.59 -3.68 -18.24
CA GLU A 168 -8.46 -4.76 -17.79
C GLU A 168 -9.23 -5.34 -18.98
N ALA A 169 -9.38 -6.66 -19.04
CA ALA A 169 -10.15 -7.32 -20.08
C ALA A 169 -11.62 -6.86 -20.09
N ASP A 170 -12.19 -6.70 -21.29
CA ASP A 170 -13.57 -6.27 -21.44
C ASP A 170 -14.53 -7.29 -20.82
N SER A 171 -15.44 -6.77 -19.98
CA SER A 171 -16.45 -7.56 -19.30
C SER A 171 -17.59 -6.66 -18.81
N PRO A 172 -18.81 -7.19 -18.65
CA PRO A 172 -19.92 -6.42 -18.09
C PRO A 172 -19.62 -5.80 -16.72
N ALA A 173 -18.79 -6.49 -15.92
CA ALA A 173 -18.40 -6.00 -14.60
C ALA A 173 -17.43 -4.81 -14.68
N LYS A 174 -16.54 -4.78 -15.68
CA LYS A 174 -15.68 -3.61 -15.96
C LYS A 174 -16.53 -2.42 -16.39
N ASP A 175 -17.44 -2.63 -17.35
CA ASP A 175 -18.32 -1.58 -17.88
C ASP A 175 -19.18 -0.94 -16.77
N GLU A 176 -19.71 -1.77 -15.87
CA GLU A 176 -20.48 -1.32 -14.70
C GLU A 176 -19.64 -0.42 -13.78
N VAL A 177 -18.43 -0.84 -13.41
CA VAL A 177 -17.56 -0.07 -12.52
C VAL A 177 -17.09 1.21 -13.18
N GLU A 178 -16.75 1.18 -14.47
CA GLU A 178 -16.35 2.35 -15.26
C GLU A 178 -17.49 3.38 -15.31
N LEU A 179 -18.72 2.94 -15.61
CA LEU A 179 -19.89 3.82 -15.63
C LEU A 179 -20.13 4.47 -14.27
N LEU A 180 -20.05 3.69 -13.18
CA LEU A 180 -20.20 4.22 -11.83
C LEU A 180 -19.12 5.26 -11.50
N LEU A 181 -17.86 4.98 -11.80
CA LEU A 181 -16.74 5.92 -11.60
C LEU A 181 -16.99 7.24 -12.36
N LEU A 182 -17.40 7.18 -13.63
CA LEU A 182 -17.69 8.37 -14.44
C LEU A 182 -18.90 9.15 -13.91
N SER A 183 -19.94 8.45 -13.44
CA SER A 183 -21.15 9.09 -12.89
C SER A 183 -20.86 9.91 -11.64
N VAL A 184 -19.92 9.45 -10.81
CA VAL A 184 -19.48 10.19 -9.63
C VAL A 184 -18.49 11.27 -10.03
N LEU A 185 -17.56 11.01 -10.95
CA LEU A 185 -16.52 11.97 -11.32
C LEU A 185 -17.09 13.24 -11.97
N GLY A 186 -18.05 13.12 -12.89
CA GLY A 186 -18.60 14.27 -13.62
C GLY A 186 -19.01 15.43 -12.71
N PRO A 187 -19.91 15.23 -11.72
CA PRO A 187 -20.31 16.27 -10.77
C PRO A 187 -19.16 16.84 -9.93
N THR A 188 -18.13 16.06 -9.63
CA THR A 188 -16.99 16.53 -8.79
C THR A 188 -16.11 17.54 -9.48
N THR A 189 -16.01 17.48 -10.82
CA THR A 189 -15.21 18.43 -11.60
C THR A 189 -15.95 19.74 -11.86
N TYR A 190 -17.28 19.75 -11.92
CA TYR A 190 -18.05 20.98 -12.11
C TYR A 190 -18.11 21.87 -10.86
N GLY A 191 -18.03 21.29 -9.66
CA GLY A 191 -18.04 22.04 -8.40
C GLY A 191 -16.77 22.83 -8.10
N THR A 192 -15.65 22.57 -8.79
CA THR A 192 -14.35 23.22 -8.51
C THR A 192 -14.03 24.39 -9.43
N ASP A 193 -14.74 24.56 -10.55
CA ASP A 193 -14.52 25.65 -11.51
C ASP A 193 -15.47 26.86 -11.33
N GLY A 194 -16.46 26.76 -10.43
CA GLY A 194 -17.45 27.82 -10.16
C GLY A 194 -17.06 28.86 -9.10
N ALA A 195 -15.84 28.81 -8.56
CA ALA A 195 -15.38 29.69 -7.47
C ALA A 195 -14.13 30.50 -7.84
N ARG A 196 -14.17 31.17 -9.00
CA ARG A 196 -13.21 32.21 -9.38
C ARG A 196 -13.91 33.49 -9.77
#